data_AF-A0A2A6BQB0-F1
#
_entry.id   AF-A0A2A6BQB0-F1
#
_cell.length_a   1.000
_cell.length_b   1.000
_cell.length_c   1.000
_cell.angle_alpha   90.00
_cell.angle_beta   90.00
_cell.angle_gamma   90.00
#
_symmetry.space_group_name_H-M   'P 1'
#
loop_
_entity.id
_entity.type
_entity.pdbx_description
1 polymer ?
#
loop_
_entity_poly.entity_id
_entity_poly.type
_entity_poly.pdbx_seq_one_letter_code
_entity_poly.pdbx_strand_id
1 'polypeptide(L)'
;MDHLPLVEDNGDADLSRIAEESRRAEELFEEKLMEARDSIARVFEEHRRMRREMVSLARLFEMWRNEEWSRQSEAHLCSRLNLLRFCNCFIRNAHEPVRRRFMNLSLCLLDQAQGGSSGSRVSHLQVMGELTLLKDELRGEITTMNDEVVDMQEFKMKYPQAGFLTDIEESAQGVADAAVVLLSTLKREMEELASFFTHISQ
;
A
#
# COMPACT_ATOMS: atom_id res chain seq x y z
N MET A 1 70.54 -5.86 7.63
CA MET A 1 69.71 -5.33 8.73
C MET A 1 68.64 -4.47 8.09
N ASP A 2 67.45 -5.04 8.10
CA ASP A 2 66.22 -4.55 7.52
C ASP A 2 65.73 -3.29 8.23
N HIS A 3 65.10 -2.38 7.47
CA HIS A 3 63.95 -1.59 7.92
C HIS A 3 63.20 -1.09 6.67
N LEU A 4 62.29 -1.90 6.15
CA LEU A 4 61.17 -1.40 5.35
C LEU A 4 60.11 -0.84 6.31
N PRO A 5 59.49 0.32 6.01
CA PRO A 5 58.34 0.78 6.78
C PRO A 5 57.11 -0.06 6.41
N LEU A 6 56.51 -0.69 7.41
CA LEU A 6 55.19 -1.32 7.33
C LEU A 6 54.16 -0.23 7.02
N VAL A 7 53.63 -0.23 5.79
CA VAL A 7 52.48 0.59 5.39
C VAL A 7 51.37 -0.35 4.93
N GLU A 8 50.91 -1.26 5.78
CA GLU A 8 49.76 -2.11 5.50
C GLU A 8 49.04 -2.41 6.81
N ASP A 9 47.92 -1.71 7.09
CA ASP A 9 46.79 -2.27 7.87
C ASP A 9 45.55 -1.35 7.95
N ASN A 10 45.66 -0.04 7.66
CA ASN A 10 44.51 0.86 7.86
C ASN A 10 43.37 0.69 6.82
N GLY A 11 43.68 0.17 5.63
CA GLY A 11 42.68 -0.03 4.58
C GLY A 11 41.71 -1.18 4.90
N ASP A 12 42.19 -2.24 5.54
CA ASP A 12 41.38 -3.43 5.83
C ASP A 12 40.45 -3.21 7.03
N ALA A 13 40.90 -2.41 8.01
CA ALA A 13 40.07 -1.94 9.11
C ALA A 13 38.97 -0.96 8.66
N ASP A 14 39.29 -0.05 7.74
CA ASP A 14 38.28 0.87 7.16
C ASP A 14 37.28 0.14 6.26
N LEU A 15 37.73 -0.84 5.45
CA LEU A 15 36.84 -1.70 4.64
C LEU A 15 35.94 -2.57 5.54
N SER A 16 36.50 -3.13 6.61
CA SER A 16 35.74 -3.91 7.59
C SER A 16 34.71 -3.05 8.33
N ARG A 17 35.05 -1.80 8.68
CA ARG A 17 34.10 -0.86 9.28
C ARG A 17 32.98 -0.49 8.31
N ILE A 18 33.30 -0.21 7.05
CA ILE A 18 32.31 0.10 6.01
C ILE A 18 31.38 -1.10 5.75
N ALA A 19 31.93 -2.32 5.72
CA ALA A 19 31.14 -3.54 5.56
C ALA A 19 30.18 -3.77 6.74
N GLU A 20 30.63 -3.52 7.96
CA GLU A 20 29.80 -3.60 9.16
C GLU A 20 28.72 -2.50 9.22
N GLU A 21 29.05 -1.27 8.84
CA GLU A 21 28.09 -0.17 8.69
C GLU A 21 27.05 -0.47 7.61
N SER A 22 27.47 -1.05 6.48
CA SER A 22 26.57 -1.50 5.41
C SER A 22 25.62 -2.60 5.89
N ARG A 23 26.12 -3.58 6.64
CA ARG A 23 25.30 -4.66 7.19
C ARG A 23 24.23 -4.14 8.15
N ARG A 24 24.61 -3.23 9.05
CA ARG A 24 23.65 -2.58 9.98
C ARG A 24 22.63 -1.73 9.25
N ALA A 25 23.02 -1.05 8.17
CA ALA A 25 22.10 -0.28 7.35
C ALA A 25 21.10 -1.18 6.61
N GLU A 26 21.53 -2.37 6.17
CA GLU A 26 20.69 -3.39 5.54
C GLU A 26 19.69 -4.00 6.55
N GLU A 27 20.15 -4.40 7.74
CA GLU A 27 19.28 -4.90 8.81
C GLU A 27 18.21 -3.87 9.21
N LEU A 28 18.59 -2.60 9.38
CA LEU A 28 17.64 -1.52 9.68
C LEU A 28 16.65 -1.27 8.54
N PHE A 29 17.07 -1.46 7.29
CA PHE A 29 16.19 -1.35 6.14
C PHE A 29 15.17 -2.49 6.09
N GLU A 30 15.60 -3.73 6.34
CA GLU A 30 14.71 -4.88 6.41
C GLU A 30 13.69 -4.74 7.54
N GLU A 31 14.12 -4.27 8.72
CA GLU A 31 13.22 -3.99 9.84
C GLU A 31 12.14 -2.98 9.45
N LYS A 32 12.53 -1.83 8.86
CA LYS A 32 11.57 -0.83 8.38
C LYS A 32 10.64 -1.35 7.30
N LEU A 33 11.13 -2.23 6.43
CA LEU A 33 10.32 -2.86 5.40
C LEU A 33 9.25 -3.78 6.01
N MET A 34 9.61 -4.53 7.05
CA MET A 34 8.69 -5.36 7.82
C MET A 34 7.65 -4.52 8.58
N GLU A 35 8.06 -3.46 9.27
CA GLU A 35 7.15 -2.53 9.93
C GLU A 35 6.16 -1.88 8.95
N ALA A 36 6.62 -1.50 7.76
CA ALA A 36 5.79 -0.94 6.71
C ALA A 36 4.76 -1.97 6.22
N ARG A 37 5.15 -3.24 6.02
CA ARG A 37 4.21 -4.31 5.67
C ARG A 37 3.18 -4.56 6.76
N ASP A 38 3.59 -4.58 8.02
CA ASP A 38 2.67 -4.76 9.15
C ASP A 38 1.70 -3.58 9.29
N SER A 39 2.16 -2.37 8.99
CA SER A 39 1.31 -1.18 8.90
C SER A 39 0.26 -1.34 7.80
N ILE A 40 0.67 -1.76 6.59
CA ILE A 40 -0.23 -2.02 5.46
C ILE A 40 -1.26 -3.10 5.82
N ALA A 41 -0.83 -4.21 6.42
CA ALA A 41 -1.72 -5.29 6.84
C ALA A 41 -2.77 -4.82 7.86
N ARG A 42 -2.36 -3.99 8.84
CA ARG A 42 -3.28 -3.41 9.83
C ARG A 42 -4.34 -2.52 9.20
N VAL A 43 -3.94 -1.66 8.26
CA VAL A 43 -4.86 -0.76 7.53
C VAL A 43 -5.94 -1.56 6.79
N PHE A 44 -5.56 -2.63 6.10
CA PHE A 44 -6.52 -3.47 5.39
C PHE A 44 -7.39 -4.33 6.30
N GLU A 45 -6.87 -4.83 7.42
CA GLU A 45 -7.69 -5.57 8.40
C GLU A 45 -8.67 -4.64 9.13
N GLU A 46 -8.27 -3.40 9.42
CA GLU A 46 -9.17 -2.38 9.93
C GLU A 46 -10.27 -2.05 8.91
N HIS A 47 -9.93 -1.96 7.63
CA HIS A 47 -10.91 -1.82 6.56
C HIS A 47 -11.92 -2.98 6.54
N ARG A 48 -11.47 -4.24 6.58
CA ARG A 48 -12.36 -5.40 6.66
C ARG A 48 -13.22 -5.41 7.92
N ARG A 49 -12.65 -5.02 9.06
CA ARG A 49 -13.39 -4.88 10.32
C ARG A 49 -14.52 -3.86 10.18
N MET A 50 -14.22 -2.68 9.63
CA MET A 50 -15.23 -1.65 9.40
C MET A 50 -16.30 -2.11 8.40
N ARG A 51 -15.95 -2.92 7.40
CA ARG A 51 -16.93 -3.48 6.46
C ARG A 51 -17.89 -4.48 7.12
N ARG A 52 -17.39 -5.33 8.03
CA ARG A 52 -18.26 -6.17 8.88
C ARG A 52 -19.25 -5.31 9.69
N GLU A 53 -18.87 -4.09 10.03
CA GLU A 53 -19.78 -3.11 10.64
C GLU A 53 -20.71 -2.44 9.60
N MET A 54 -20.36 -2.34 8.30
CA MET A 54 -21.24 -1.87 7.21
C MET A 54 -22.47 -2.75 6.94
N VAL A 55 -22.49 -4.03 7.34
CA VAL A 55 -23.72 -4.86 7.38
C VAL A 55 -24.84 -4.15 8.17
N SER A 56 -24.50 -3.24 9.09
CA SER A 56 -25.48 -2.44 9.80
C SER A 56 -26.04 -1.23 9.03
N LEU A 57 -25.54 -0.89 7.83
CA LEU A 57 -26.17 0.08 6.92
C LEU A 57 -27.40 -0.52 6.22
N ALA A 58 -27.36 -1.81 5.88
CA ALA A 58 -28.57 -2.58 5.51
C ALA A 58 -29.58 -2.54 6.64
N ARG A 59 -29.13 -2.72 7.87
CA ARG A 59 -29.98 -2.66 9.07
C ARG A 59 -30.59 -1.28 9.28
N LEU A 60 -29.85 -0.20 9.04
CA LEU A 60 -30.38 1.16 9.08
C LEU A 60 -31.40 1.41 7.95
N PHE A 61 -31.14 0.90 6.75
CA PHE A 61 -32.09 0.96 5.63
C PHE A 61 -33.36 0.15 5.91
N GLU A 62 -33.25 -1.02 6.55
CA GLU A 62 -34.39 -1.81 7.04
C GLU A 62 -35.22 -1.03 8.05
N MET A 63 -34.56 -0.41 9.04
CA MET A 63 -35.25 0.41 10.04
C MET A 63 -35.96 1.61 9.42
N TRP A 64 -35.34 2.27 8.43
CA TRP A 64 -35.99 3.36 7.69
C TRP A 64 -37.21 2.86 6.90
N ARG A 65 -37.03 1.78 6.12
CA ARG A 65 -38.08 1.20 5.28
C ARG A 65 -39.27 0.69 6.09
N ASN A 66 -39.02 0.14 7.28
CA ASN A 66 -40.05 -0.41 8.15
C ASN A 66 -40.69 0.66 9.07
N GLU A 67 -40.41 1.95 8.86
CA GLU A 67 -40.88 3.06 9.71
C GLU A 67 -40.42 2.98 11.18
N GLU A 68 -39.42 2.15 11.48
CA GLU A 68 -38.78 2.01 12.81
C GLU A 68 -37.69 3.08 13.03
N TRP A 69 -37.78 4.20 12.30
CA TRP A 69 -36.81 5.28 12.34
C TRP A 69 -36.97 6.08 13.64
N SER A 70 -36.03 5.89 14.56
CA SER A 70 -36.01 6.59 15.85
C SER A 70 -34.89 7.62 15.92
N ARG A 71 -34.96 8.56 16.87
CA ARG A 71 -33.84 9.48 17.18
C ARG A 71 -32.55 8.74 17.56
N GLN A 72 -32.67 7.53 18.11
CA GLN A 72 -31.51 6.69 18.42
C GLN A 72 -30.91 6.09 17.14
N SER A 73 -31.75 5.67 16.18
CA SER A 73 -31.34 5.22 14.85
C SER A 73 -30.67 6.35 14.07
N GLU A 74 -31.20 7.56 14.17
CA GLU A 74 -30.64 8.77 13.57
C GLU A 74 -29.29 9.14 14.20
N ALA A 75 -29.17 9.15 15.53
CA ALA A 75 -27.89 9.37 16.21
C ALA A 75 -26.84 8.29 15.85
N HIS A 76 -27.29 7.04 15.69
CA HIS A 76 -26.43 5.95 15.24
C HIS A 76 -25.98 6.14 13.80
N LEU A 77 -26.87 6.52 12.88
CA LEU A 77 -26.52 6.90 11.51
C LEU A 77 -25.58 8.11 11.50
N CYS A 78 -25.83 9.15 12.29
CA CYS A 78 -25.01 10.37 12.32
C CYS A 78 -23.60 10.11 12.86
N SER A 79 -23.48 9.35 13.95
CA SER A 79 -22.19 8.88 14.47
C SER A 79 -21.43 8.07 13.41
N ARG A 80 -22.15 7.21 12.68
CA ARG A 80 -21.57 6.39 11.63
C ARG A 80 -21.25 7.13 10.35
N LEU A 81 -22.03 8.12 9.94
CA LEU A 81 -21.71 9.01 8.84
C LEU A 81 -20.51 9.89 9.19
N ASN A 82 -20.34 10.26 10.46
CA ASN A 82 -19.12 10.92 10.92
C ASN A 82 -17.91 9.98 10.88
N LEU A 83 -18.06 8.73 11.32
CA LEU A 83 -17.06 7.68 11.13
C LEU A 83 -16.75 7.47 9.65
N LEU A 84 -17.77 7.35 8.79
CA LEU A 84 -17.67 7.22 7.35
C LEU A 84 -17.16 8.48 6.67
N ARG A 85 -17.24 9.66 7.29
CA ARG A 85 -16.64 10.91 6.80
C ARG A 85 -15.16 10.96 7.16
N PHE A 86 -14.78 10.42 8.32
CA PHE A 86 -13.40 10.00 8.61
C PHE A 86 -12.96 8.86 7.68
N CYS A 87 -13.86 7.96 7.27
CA CYS A 87 -13.60 6.91 6.29
C CYS A 87 -13.71 7.39 4.83
N ASN A 88 -14.31 8.55 4.54
CA ASN A 88 -14.32 9.14 3.21
C ASN A 88 -12.96 9.80 2.98
N CYS A 89 -12.31 10.30 4.05
CA CYS A 89 -10.86 10.35 4.06
C CYS A 89 -10.28 8.97 3.78
N PHE A 90 -10.65 7.87 4.44
CA PHE A 90 -10.05 6.54 4.22
C PHE A 90 -10.31 5.83 2.86
N ILE A 91 -11.40 6.09 2.13
CA ILE A 91 -11.70 5.54 0.77
C ILE A 91 -11.14 6.48 -0.29
N ARG A 92 -11.32 7.80 -0.15
CA ARG A 92 -10.60 8.78 -0.98
C ARG A 92 -9.09 8.71 -0.75
N ASN A 93 -8.68 8.22 0.41
CA ASN A 93 -7.32 7.86 0.78
C ASN A 93 -7.06 6.33 0.75
N ALA A 94 -7.94 5.46 0.24
CA ALA A 94 -7.59 4.04 0.09
C ALA A 94 -6.55 3.94 -1.04
N HIS A 95 -6.75 4.77 -2.07
CA HIS A 95 -5.78 5.00 -3.12
C HIS A 95 -4.60 5.89 -2.70
N GLU A 96 -4.66 6.60 -1.58
CA GLU A 96 -3.61 7.57 -1.19
C GLU A 96 -2.30 6.88 -0.79
N PRO A 97 -2.26 5.75 -0.05
CA PRO A 97 -1.05 4.95 0.13
C PRO A 97 -0.42 4.57 -1.20
N VAL A 98 -1.19 3.95 -2.11
CA VAL A 98 -0.72 3.53 -3.44
C VAL A 98 -0.21 4.72 -4.25
N ARG A 99 -0.99 5.80 -4.32
CA ARG A 99 -0.66 7.01 -5.10
C ARG A 99 0.54 7.75 -4.50
N ARG A 100 0.60 7.90 -3.18
CA ARG A 100 1.70 8.55 -2.48
C ARG A 100 2.98 7.75 -2.66
N ARG A 101 2.92 6.42 -2.52
CA ARG A 101 4.08 5.55 -2.74
C ARG A 101 4.54 5.59 -4.18
N PHE A 102 3.61 5.53 -5.15
CA PHE A 102 3.94 5.68 -6.56
C PHE A 102 4.60 7.02 -6.88
N MET A 103 4.05 8.14 -6.35
CA MET A 103 4.63 9.47 -6.54
C MET A 103 6.01 9.59 -5.89
N ASN A 104 6.18 9.09 -4.67
CA ASN A 104 7.46 9.12 -3.97
C ASN A 104 8.52 8.30 -4.73
N LEU A 105 8.16 7.09 -5.18
CA LEU A 105 9.03 6.25 -6.00
C LEU A 105 9.40 6.96 -7.32
N SER A 106 8.43 7.58 -7.99
CA SER A 106 8.65 8.31 -9.24
C SER A 106 9.60 9.49 -9.04
N LEU A 107 9.42 10.26 -7.96
CA LEU A 107 10.30 11.39 -7.62
C LEU A 107 11.73 10.92 -7.31
N CYS A 108 11.87 9.83 -6.55
CA CYS A 108 13.18 9.24 -6.25
C CYS A 108 13.91 8.77 -7.52
N LEU A 109 13.21 8.08 -8.43
CA LEU A 109 13.80 7.59 -9.68
C LEU A 109 14.14 8.74 -10.64
N LEU A 110 13.31 9.79 -10.70
CA LEU A 110 13.57 10.98 -11.52
C LEU A 110 14.79 11.77 -11.03
N ASP A 111 14.95 11.97 -9.72
CA ASP A 111 16.12 12.64 -9.13
C ASP A 111 17.42 11.90 -9.47
N GLN A 112 17.39 10.56 -9.46
CA GLN A 112 18.53 9.74 -9.89
C GLN A 112 18.84 9.88 -11.38
N ALA A 113 17.82 9.84 -12.24
CA ALA A 113 18.00 9.97 -13.70
C ALA A 113 18.58 11.35 -14.09
N GLN A 114 18.35 12.38 -13.28
CA GLN A 114 18.87 13.74 -13.49
C GLN A 114 20.25 13.99 -12.85
N GLY A 115 20.91 12.95 -12.32
CA GLY A 115 22.27 13.05 -11.79
C GLY A 115 22.39 13.44 -10.33
N GLY A 116 21.27 13.53 -9.59
CA GLY A 116 21.19 13.70 -8.14
C GLY A 116 21.72 15.04 -7.63
N SER A 117 20.84 15.92 -7.13
CA SER A 117 21.27 17.14 -6.42
C SER A 117 21.70 16.87 -4.96
N SER A 118 21.39 15.69 -4.43
CA SER A 118 21.78 15.23 -3.10
C SER A 118 22.52 13.91 -3.28
N GLY A 119 23.78 13.80 -2.82
CA GLY A 119 24.68 12.66 -3.07
C GLY A 119 24.24 11.29 -2.53
N SER A 120 22.95 11.07 -2.27
CA SER A 120 22.36 9.80 -1.89
C SER A 120 21.89 9.04 -3.13
N ARG A 121 22.71 8.11 -3.61
CA ARG A 121 22.24 7.09 -4.55
C ARG A 121 21.28 6.16 -3.79
N VAL A 122 19.97 6.31 -4.01
CA VAL A 122 18.97 5.28 -3.65
C VAL A 122 19.47 3.92 -4.10
N SER A 123 19.62 2.99 -3.17
CA SER A 123 20.15 1.67 -3.47
C SER A 123 19.13 0.85 -4.24
N HIS A 124 19.60 -0.09 -5.07
CA HIS A 124 18.71 -1.06 -5.73
C HIS A 124 17.80 -1.78 -4.71
N LEU A 125 18.34 -2.11 -3.53
CA LEU A 125 17.61 -2.71 -2.43
C LEU A 125 16.43 -1.83 -1.97
N GLN A 126 16.63 -0.51 -1.87
CA GLN A 126 15.58 0.45 -1.51
C GLN A 126 14.48 0.53 -2.56
N VAL A 127 14.85 0.59 -3.85
CA VAL A 127 13.87 0.60 -4.96
C VAL A 127 13.05 -0.69 -4.97
N MET A 128 13.71 -1.84 -4.82
CA MET A 128 13.02 -3.13 -4.77
C MET A 128 12.11 -3.28 -3.55
N GLY A 129 12.49 -2.73 -2.40
CA GLY A 129 11.64 -2.67 -1.22
C GLY A 129 10.38 -1.83 -1.44
N GLU A 130 10.52 -0.63 -1.99
CA GLU A 130 9.38 0.24 -2.30
C GLU A 130 8.44 -0.34 -3.36
N LEU A 131 8.98 -0.96 -4.43
CA LEU A 131 8.20 -1.69 -5.42
C LEU A 131 7.44 -2.86 -4.78
N THR A 132 8.07 -3.53 -3.80
CA THR A 132 7.43 -4.62 -3.08
C THR A 132 6.30 -4.14 -2.17
N LEU A 133 6.46 -3.00 -1.49
CA LEU A 133 5.39 -2.39 -0.71
C LEU A 133 4.23 -1.94 -1.60
N LEU A 134 4.51 -1.33 -2.75
CA LEU A 134 3.50 -0.95 -3.73
C LEU A 134 2.70 -2.15 -4.24
N LYS A 135 3.38 -3.28 -4.48
CA LYS A 135 2.75 -4.55 -4.85
C LYS A 135 1.80 -5.06 -3.76
N ASP A 136 2.19 -4.96 -2.50
CA ASP A 136 1.37 -5.40 -1.36
C ASP A 136 0.17 -4.47 -1.16
N GLU A 137 0.34 -3.15 -1.33
CA GLU A 137 -0.77 -2.17 -1.30
C GLU A 137 -1.78 -2.41 -2.43
N LEU A 138 -1.31 -2.62 -3.67
CA LEU A 138 -2.20 -2.92 -4.81
C LEU A 138 -3.02 -4.20 -4.59
N ARG A 139 -2.44 -5.23 -3.96
CA ARG A 139 -3.17 -6.46 -3.61
C ARG A 139 -4.26 -6.22 -2.58
N GLY A 140 -3.98 -5.42 -1.57
CA GLY A 140 -4.98 -5.06 -0.58
C GLY A 140 -6.11 -4.22 -1.17
N GLU A 141 -5.79 -3.31 -2.09
CA GLU A 141 -6.78 -2.52 -2.83
C GLU A 141 -7.72 -3.41 -3.65
N ILE A 142 -7.17 -4.33 -4.44
CA ILE A 142 -7.96 -5.31 -5.23
C ILE A 142 -8.90 -6.09 -4.31
N THR A 143 -8.38 -6.60 -3.19
CA THR A 143 -9.20 -7.37 -2.24
C THR A 143 -10.31 -6.50 -1.66
N THR A 144 -9.98 -5.26 -1.30
CA THR A 144 -10.92 -4.33 -0.71
C THR A 144 -12.08 -4.00 -1.64
N MET A 145 -11.77 -3.69 -2.91
CA MET A 145 -12.76 -3.36 -3.93
C MET A 145 -13.60 -4.58 -4.34
N ASN A 146 -12.99 -5.77 -4.48
CA ASN A 146 -13.74 -7.00 -4.80
C ASN A 146 -14.76 -7.34 -3.73
N ASP A 147 -14.39 -7.17 -2.46
CA ASP A 147 -15.35 -7.41 -1.40
C ASP A 147 -16.49 -6.36 -1.40
N GLU A 148 -16.22 -5.10 -1.76
CA GLU A 148 -17.26 -4.07 -1.91
C GLU A 148 -18.25 -4.45 -3.03
N VAL A 149 -17.75 -5.01 -4.14
CA VAL A 149 -18.59 -5.56 -5.23
C VAL A 149 -19.51 -6.65 -4.69
N VAL A 150 -18.98 -7.60 -3.92
CA VAL A 150 -19.78 -8.67 -3.31
C VAL A 150 -20.85 -8.10 -2.38
N ASP A 151 -20.50 -7.14 -1.52
CA ASP A 151 -21.43 -6.50 -0.59
C ASP A 151 -22.56 -5.77 -1.33
N MET A 152 -22.23 -5.03 -2.40
CA MET A 152 -23.23 -4.36 -3.23
C MET A 152 -24.15 -5.35 -3.94
N GLN A 153 -23.62 -6.47 -4.44
CA GLN A 153 -24.41 -7.53 -5.05
C GLN A 153 -25.39 -8.17 -4.05
N GLU A 154 -24.94 -8.48 -2.83
CA GLU A 154 -25.81 -9.00 -1.77
C GLU A 154 -26.90 -8.00 -1.38
N PHE A 155 -26.55 -6.72 -1.28
CA PHE A 155 -27.52 -5.66 -0.99
C PHE A 155 -28.54 -5.49 -2.11
N LYS A 156 -28.12 -5.55 -3.38
CA LYS A 156 -29.01 -5.47 -4.53
C LYS A 156 -30.03 -6.60 -4.56
N MET A 157 -29.65 -7.81 -4.15
CA MET A 157 -30.60 -8.92 -4.04
C MET A 157 -31.71 -8.65 -3.01
N LYS A 158 -31.37 -7.98 -1.90
CA LYS A 158 -32.33 -7.61 -0.85
C LYS A 158 -33.13 -6.35 -1.19
N TYR A 159 -32.53 -5.42 -1.94
CA TYR A 159 -33.04 -4.09 -2.23
C TYR A 159 -32.88 -3.71 -3.71
N PRO A 160 -33.58 -4.39 -4.64
CA PRO A 160 -33.42 -4.15 -6.07
C PRO A 160 -33.83 -2.74 -6.52
N GLN A 161 -34.65 -2.04 -5.74
CA GLN A 161 -35.05 -0.65 -5.98
C GLN A 161 -33.93 0.38 -5.71
N ALA A 162 -32.85 -0.02 -5.03
CA ALA A 162 -31.73 0.86 -4.69
C ALA A 162 -30.73 0.92 -5.86
N GLY A 163 -31.10 1.62 -6.94
CA GLY A 163 -30.31 1.70 -8.18
C GLY A 163 -28.87 2.19 -8.00
N PHE A 164 -28.63 3.08 -7.03
CA PHE A 164 -27.29 3.62 -6.71
C PHE A 164 -26.27 2.54 -6.30
N LEU A 165 -26.73 1.37 -5.85
CA LEU A 165 -25.84 0.24 -5.51
C LEU A 165 -25.12 -0.30 -6.75
N THR A 166 -25.75 -0.22 -7.93
CA THR A 166 -25.11 -0.62 -9.19
C THR A 166 -23.98 0.33 -9.55
N ASP A 167 -24.18 1.63 -9.36
CA ASP A 167 -23.13 2.63 -9.65
C ASP A 167 -21.90 2.41 -8.73
N ILE A 168 -22.14 2.07 -7.45
CA ILE A 168 -21.07 1.76 -6.49
C ILE A 168 -20.36 0.46 -6.87
N GLU A 169 -21.10 -0.60 -7.21
CA GLU A 169 -20.56 -1.88 -7.67
C GLU A 169 -19.66 -1.69 -8.91
N GLU A 170 -20.16 -1.00 -9.93
CA GLU A 170 -19.40 -0.74 -11.17
C GLU A 170 -18.15 0.11 -10.91
N SER A 171 -18.25 1.11 -10.03
CA SER A 171 -17.09 1.93 -9.65
C SER A 171 -16.04 1.11 -8.90
N ALA A 172 -16.45 0.26 -7.94
CA ALA A 172 -15.55 -0.61 -7.20
C ALA A 172 -14.86 -1.62 -8.12
N GLN A 173 -15.63 -2.24 -9.04
CA GLN A 173 -15.09 -3.15 -10.04
C GLN A 173 -14.06 -2.45 -10.95
N GLY A 174 -14.36 -1.24 -11.43
CA GLY A 174 -13.44 -0.48 -12.27
C GLY A 174 -12.11 -0.16 -11.58
N VAL A 175 -12.14 0.13 -10.27
CA VAL A 175 -10.91 0.31 -9.48
C VAL A 175 -10.15 -1.00 -9.32
N ALA A 176 -10.84 -2.10 -9.01
CA ALA A 176 -10.21 -3.42 -8.87
C ALA A 176 -9.49 -3.82 -10.17
N ASP A 177 -10.15 -3.65 -11.31
CA ASP A 177 -9.60 -3.95 -12.64
C ASP A 177 -8.36 -3.10 -12.94
N ALA A 178 -8.43 -1.79 -12.67
CA ALA A 178 -7.28 -0.90 -12.85
C ALA A 178 -6.09 -1.30 -11.95
N ALA A 179 -6.35 -1.65 -10.68
CA ALA A 179 -5.34 -2.12 -9.75
C ALA A 179 -4.71 -3.46 -10.20
N VAL A 180 -5.50 -4.37 -10.80
CA VAL A 180 -5.00 -5.63 -11.40
C VAL A 180 -4.05 -5.35 -12.55
N VAL A 181 -4.38 -4.39 -13.43
CA VAL A 181 -3.52 -4.00 -14.56
C VAL A 181 -2.20 -3.40 -14.06
N LEU A 182 -2.27 -2.49 -13.08
CA LEU A 182 -1.09 -1.90 -12.46
C LEU A 182 -0.22 -2.95 -11.77
N LEU A 183 -0.82 -3.87 -11.02
CA LEU A 183 -0.10 -4.95 -10.34
C LEU A 183 0.61 -5.88 -11.33
N SER A 184 -0.05 -6.19 -12.45
CA SER A 184 0.52 -7.03 -13.51
C SER A 184 1.70 -6.34 -14.18
N THR A 185 1.56 -5.04 -14.47
CA THR A 185 2.64 -4.21 -15.03
C THR A 185 3.81 -4.16 -14.05
N LEU A 186 3.56 -3.82 -12.79
CA LEU A 186 4.58 -3.74 -11.75
C LEU A 186 5.38 -5.04 -11.60
N LYS A 187 4.71 -6.20 -11.60
CA LYS A 187 5.40 -7.50 -11.53
C LYS A 187 6.36 -7.71 -12.70
N ARG A 188 5.91 -7.41 -13.93
CA ARG A 188 6.76 -7.53 -15.13
C ARG A 188 7.98 -6.62 -15.02
N GLU A 189 7.78 -5.35 -14.68
CA GLU A 189 8.89 -4.40 -14.54
C GLU A 189 9.87 -4.82 -13.43
N MET A 190 9.38 -5.38 -12.32
CA MET A 190 10.24 -5.94 -11.26
C MET A 190 11.07 -7.13 -11.73
N GLU A 191 10.50 -8.02 -12.54
CA GLU A 191 11.21 -9.17 -13.13
C GLU A 191 12.29 -8.71 -14.12
N GLU A 192 11.98 -7.74 -14.97
CA GLU A 192 12.93 -7.11 -15.89
C GLU A 192 14.08 -6.45 -15.13
N LEU A 193 13.77 -5.69 -14.07
CA LEU A 193 14.78 -5.05 -13.22
C LEU A 193 15.70 -6.09 -12.56
N ALA A 194 15.14 -7.16 -11.99
CA ALA A 194 15.91 -8.24 -11.38
C ALA A 194 16.83 -8.95 -12.41
N SER A 195 16.35 -9.13 -13.65
CA SER A 195 17.13 -9.74 -14.74
C SER A 195 18.32 -8.85 -15.16
N PHE A 196 18.14 -7.53 -15.18
CA PHE A 196 19.19 -6.57 -15.51
C PHE A 196 20.34 -6.61 -14.51
N PHE A 197 20.04 -6.65 -13.21
CA PHE A 197 21.08 -6.70 -12.17
C PHE A 197 21.81 -8.04 -12.08
N THR A 198 21.15 -9.16 -12.41
CA THR A 198 21.82 -10.47 -12.50
C THR A 198 22.78 -10.56 -13.68
N HIS A 199 22.51 -9.87 -14.79
CA HIS A 199 23.41 -9.82 -15.96
C HIS A 199 24.63 -8.90 -15.77
N ILE A 200 24.54 -7.87 -14.94
CA ILE A 200 25.67 -6.96 -14.65
C ILE A 200 26.64 -7.54 -13.60
N SER A 201 26.19 -8.54 -12.85
CA SER A 201 26.98 -9.18 -11.78
C SER A 201 27.75 -10.43 -12.23
N GLN A 202 27.75 -10.75 -13.53
CA GLN A 202 28.55 -11.81 -14.18
C GLN A 202 29.66 -11.20 -15.03
#